data_AF-A0A538KIU2-F1
#
_entry.id   AF-A0A538KIU2-F1
#
_cell.length_a   1.000
_cell.length_b   1.000
_cell.length_c   1.000
_cell.angle_alpha   90.00
_cell.angle_beta   90.00
_cell.angle_gamma   90.00
#
_symmetry.space_group_name_H-M   'P 1'
#
loop_
_entity.id
_entity.type
_entity.pdbx_description
1 polymer ?
#
loop_
_entity_poly.entity_id
_entity_poly.type
_entity_poly.pdbx_seq_one_letter_code
_entity_poly.pdbx_strand_id
1 'polypeptide(L)' 'NVVCFFQSARKFKARYATFGFSDKANLDEGAMWPTSFALKGLTAAEEKKIAALVKKAVS' A
#
# COMPACT_ATOMS: atom_id res chain seq x y z
N ASN A 1 5.89 -15.04 3.28
CA ASN A 1 4.88 -14.09 3.78
C ASN A 1 4.66 -13.00 2.75
N VAL A 2 3.41 -12.58 2.56
CA VAL A 2 3.07 -11.44 1.69
C VAL A 2 3.05 -10.19 2.58
N VAL A 3 3.83 -9.16 2.23
CA VAL A 3 3.97 -7.91 3.01
C VAL A 3 3.13 -6.78 2.42
N CYS A 4 3.01 -6.74 1.10
CA CYS A 4 2.16 -5.79 0.38
C CYS A 4 1.42 -6.48 -0.77
N PHE A 5 0.31 -5.91 -1.20
CA PHE A 5 -0.51 -6.42 -2.29
C PHE A 5 -1.12 -5.29 -3.11
N PHE A 6 -1.49 -5.62 -4.34
CA PHE A 6 -2.19 -4.71 -5.23
C PHE A 6 -3.55 -5.30 -5.63
N GLN A 7 -4.60 -4.52 -5.39
CA GLN A 7 -5.96 -4.83 -5.78
C GLN A 7 -6.36 -3.97 -6.98
N SER A 8 -6.49 -4.59 -8.15
CA SER A 8 -6.93 -3.90 -9.37
C SER A 8 -8.40 -3.45 -9.28
N ALA A 9 -8.64 -2.15 -9.46
CA ALA A 9 -10.00 -1.59 -9.50
C ALA A 9 -10.90 -2.32 -10.52
N ARG A 10 -10.33 -2.61 -11.71
CA ARG A 10 -11.05 -3.22 -12.83
C ARG A 10 -11.50 -4.65 -12.51
N LYS A 11 -10.62 -5.46 -11.90
CA LYS A 11 -10.96 -6.85 -11.53
C LYS A 11 -12.02 -6.89 -10.45
N PHE A 12 -11.90 -6.02 -9.45
CA PHE A 12 -12.74 -6.05 -8.25
C PHE A 12 -13.94 -5.11 -8.31
N LYS A 13 -14.18 -4.45 -9.45
CA LYS A 13 -15.26 -3.46 -9.65
C LYS A 13 -15.27 -2.39 -8.55
N ALA A 14 -14.08 -2.00 -8.09
CA ALA A 14 -13.91 -0.99 -7.05
C ALA A 14 -13.72 0.39 -7.68
N ARG A 15 -14.04 1.44 -6.93
CA ARG A 15 -13.92 2.84 -7.40
C ARG A 15 -12.47 3.23 -7.72
N TYR A 16 -11.52 2.70 -6.98
CA TYR A 16 -10.08 2.96 -7.13
C TYR A 16 -9.30 1.64 -7.04
N ALA A 17 -8.07 1.63 -7.55
CA ALA A 17 -7.15 0.53 -7.27
C ALA A 17 -6.61 0.70 -5.85
N THR A 18 -6.23 -0.39 -5.19
CA THR A 18 -5.73 -0.30 -3.81
C THR A 18 -4.34 -0.91 -3.73
N PHE A 19 -3.40 -0.18 -3.15
CA PHE A 19 -2.12 -0.73 -2.69
C PHE A 19 -2.20 -0.91 -1.17
N GLY A 20 -2.09 -2.15 -0.71
CA GLY A 20 -2.27 -2.50 0.70
C GLY A 20 -1.04 -3.18 1.29
N PHE A 21 -0.95 -3.12 2.61
CA PHE A 21 0.04 -3.80 3.44
C PHE A 21 -0.67 -4.80 4.35
N SER A 22 -0.05 -5.95 4.57
CA SER A 22 -0.58 -6.98 5.47
C SER A 22 -0.17 -6.72 6.93
N ASP A 23 -0.66 -7.56 7.83
CA ASP A 23 -0.26 -7.65 9.25
C ASP A 23 1.22 -8.03 9.44
N LYS A 24 1.91 -8.47 8.38
CA LYS A 24 3.34 -8.80 8.38
C LYS A 24 4.23 -7.59 8.07
N ALA A 25 3.65 -6.44 7.75
CA ALA A 25 4.40 -5.23 7.43
C ALA A 25 4.80 -4.48 8.71
N ASN A 26 6.07 -4.09 8.78
CA ASN A 26 6.65 -3.33 9.89
C ASN A 26 6.29 -1.82 9.78
N LEU A 27 4.98 -1.54 9.75
CA LEU A 27 4.41 -0.19 9.65
C LEU A 27 3.62 0.20 10.93
N ASP A 28 3.69 -0.63 11.96
CA ASP A 28 2.94 -0.60 13.21
C ASP A 28 3.49 0.38 14.26
N GLU A 29 4.17 1.43 13.81
CA GLU A 29 4.66 2.47 14.69
C GLU A 29 3.52 3.36 15.21
N GLY A 30 3.22 3.23 16.50
CA GLY A 30 2.25 4.06 17.21
C GLY A 30 0.85 3.43 17.29
N ALA A 31 -0.16 4.24 17.61
CA ALA A 31 -1.51 3.75 17.87
C ALA A 31 -2.35 3.52 16.60
N MET A 32 -1.93 4.07 15.45
CA MET A 32 -2.65 3.97 14.18
C MET A 32 -1.73 4.27 13.00
N TRP A 33 -1.86 3.50 11.91
CA TRP A 33 -1.13 3.72 10.68
C TRP A 33 -1.98 3.32 9.45
N PRO A 34 -1.74 3.96 8.28
CA PRO A 34 -2.43 3.61 7.05
C PRO A 34 -1.90 2.27 6.49
N THR A 35 -2.79 1.28 6.39
CA THR A 35 -2.48 -0.05 5.82
C THR A 35 -2.92 -0.19 4.38
N SER A 36 -3.67 0.75 3.82
CA SER A 36 -4.18 0.68 2.44
C SER A 36 -4.37 2.06 1.83
N PHE A 37 -3.94 2.20 0.57
CA PHE A 37 -3.99 3.46 -0.17
C PHE A 37 -4.80 3.28 -1.45
N ALA A 38 -5.79 4.16 -1.64
CA ALA A 38 -6.57 4.24 -2.87
C ALA A 38 -5.78 5.00 -3.95
N LEU A 39 -5.59 4.36 -5.09
CA LEU A 39 -4.85 4.87 -6.24
C LEU A 39 -5.83 5.23 -7.36
N LYS A 40 -5.91 6.53 -7.64
CA LYS A 40 -6.56 7.06 -8.85
C LYS A 40 -5.60 7.10 -10.04
N GLY A 41 -4.30 7.20 -9.75
CA GLY A 41 -3.20 7.15 -10.69
C GLY A 41 -1.90 6.90 -9.92
N LEU A 42 -0.85 6.52 -10.63
CA LEU A 42 0.48 6.27 -10.07
C LEU A 42 1.47 7.15 -10.82
N THR A 43 1.80 8.32 -10.25
CA THR A 43 2.86 9.19 -10.78
C THR A 43 4.16 8.95 -10.03
N ALA A 44 5.27 9.53 -10.49
CA ALA A 44 6.57 9.42 -9.82
C ALA A 44 6.53 9.83 -8.33
N ALA A 45 5.64 10.77 -7.96
CA ALA A 45 5.48 11.19 -6.57
C ALA A 45 4.86 10.08 -5.70
N GLU A 46 3.81 9.41 -6.20
CA GLU A 46 3.17 8.29 -5.49
C GLU A 46 4.09 7.06 -5.46
N GLU A 47 4.80 6.76 -6.56
CA GLU A 47 5.78 5.68 -6.59
C GLU A 47 6.87 5.86 -5.53
N LYS A 48 7.42 7.08 -5.42
CA LYS A 48 8.43 7.38 -4.40
C LYS A 48 7.91 7.17 -2.97
N LYS A 49 6.66 7.56 -2.70
CA LYS A 49 6.00 7.34 -1.40
C LYS A 49 5.80 5.85 -1.11
N ILE A 50 5.26 5.11 -2.08
CA ILE A 50 5.04 3.67 -1.94
C ILE A 50 6.37 2.94 -1.74
N ALA A 51 7.41 3.29 -2.50
CA ALA A 51 8.74 2.68 -2.36
C ALA A 51 9.33 2.90 -0.96
N ALA A 52 9.18 4.10 -0.38
CA ALA A 52 9.60 4.37 0.98
C ALA A 52 8.83 3.52 2.02
N LEU A 53 7.52 3.39 1.84
CA LEU A 53 6.68 2.56 2.71
C LEU A 53 7.01 1.07 2.58
N VAL A 54 7.26 0.58 1.37
CA VAL A 54 7.65 -0.82 1.13
C VAL A 54 9.00 -1.13 1.79
N LYS A 55 9.98 -0.23 1.69
CA LYS A 55 11.27 -0.40 2.39
C LYS A 55 11.07 -0.50 3.89
N LYS A 56 10.28 0.41 4.48
CA LYS A 56 9.97 0.37 5.90
C LYS A 56 9.24 -0.92 6.30
N ALA A 57 8.26 -1.35 5.50
CA ALA A 57 7.46 -2.54 5.75
C ALA A 57 8.26 -3.86 5.82
N VAL A 58 9.47 -3.91 5.24
CA VAL A 58 10.34 -5.10 5.24
C VAL A 58 11.57 -4.98 6.15
N SER A 59 11.72 -3.84 6.85
CA SER A 59 12.90 -3.52 7.68
C SER A 59 12.86 -4.21 9.04
#